data_AF-A0A347TH44-F1
#
_entry.id   AF-A0A347TH44-F1
#
_cell.length_a   1.000
_cell.length_b   1.000
_cell.length_c   1.000
_cell.angle_alpha   90.00
_cell.angle_beta   90.00
_cell.angle_gamma   90.00
#
_symmetry.space_group_name_H-M   'P 1'
#
loop_
_entity.id
_entity.type
_entity.pdbx_description
1 polymer ?
#
loop_
_entity_poly.entity_id
_entity_poly.type
_entity_poly.pdbx_seq_one_letter_code
_entity_poly.pdbx_strand_id
1 'polypeptide(L)' 'MTKKELAHRINVDPKTLKNWEETKPELLKLIYLGLATEEHIKDTEEYLKKIKRNTES' A
#
# COMPACT_ATOMS: atom_id res chain seq x y z
N MET A 1 2.36 0.05 -8.11
CA MET A 1 1.29 -0.97 -8.04
C MET A 1 0.22 -0.66 -9.08
N THR A 2 -0.16 -1.63 -9.92
CA THR A 2 -1.21 -1.52 -10.93
C THR A 2 -2.60 -1.87 -10.36
N LYS A 3 -3.70 -1.49 -11.04
CA LYS A 3 -5.07 -1.89 -10.62
C LYS A 3 -5.25 -3.42 -10.58
N LYS A 4 -4.58 -4.16 -11.47
CA LYS A 4 -4.61 -5.63 -11.51
C LYS A 4 -3.88 -6.24 -10.30
N GLU A 5 -2.73 -5.68 -9.94
CA GLU A 5 -1.99 -6.07 -8.74
C GLU A 5 -2.79 -5.76 -7.48
N LEU A 6 -3.43 -4.59 -7.42
CA LEU A 6 -4.30 -4.23 -6.31
C LEU A 6 -5.45 -5.22 -6.16
N ALA A 7 -6.16 -5.52 -7.26
CA ALA A 7 -7.26 -6.47 -7.28
C ALA A 7 -6.82 -7.86 -6.76
N HIS A 8 -5.67 -8.35 -7.24
CA HIS A 8 -5.10 -9.60 -6.77
C HIS A 8 -4.76 -9.55 -5.27
N ARG A 9 -4.10 -8.47 -4.83
CA ARG A 9 -3.65 -8.28 -3.45
C ARG A 9 -4.80 -8.27 -2.44
N ILE A 10 -5.92 -7.62 -2.76
CA ILE A 10 -7.10 -7.58 -1.88
C ILE A 10 -8.10 -8.71 -2.19
N ASN A 11 -7.71 -9.66 -3.05
CA ASN A 11 -8.50 -10.81 -3.47
C ASN A 11 -9.91 -10.44 -3.98
N VAL A 12 -9.97 -9.50 -4.92
CA VAL A 12 -11.19 -9.12 -5.62
C VAL A 12 -11.03 -9.22 -7.13
N ASP A 13 -12.14 -9.47 -7.82
CA ASP A 13 -12.15 -9.43 -9.27
C ASP A 13 -11.87 -7.99 -9.78
N PRO A 14 -11.04 -7.80 -10.83
CA PRO A 14 -10.73 -6.48 -11.37
C PRO A 14 -11.96 -5.67 -11.81
N LYS A 15 -13.02 -6.31 -12.29
CA LYS A 15 -14.28 -5.64 -12.64
C LYS A 15 -15.00 -5.14 -11.38
N THR A 16 -14.95 -5.91 -10.30
CA THR A 16 -15.47 -5.48 -8.99
C THR A 16 -14.71 -4.27 -8.48
N LEU A 17 -13.38 -4.28 -8.56
CA LEU A 17 -12.55 -3.14 -8.19
C LEU A 17 -12.88 -1.90 -9.02
N LYS A 18 -13.06 -2.06 -10.35
CA LYS A 18 -13.49 -0.97 -11.23
C LYS A 18 -14.86 -0.40 -10.80
N ASN A 19 -15.82 -1.26 -10.47
CA ASN A 19 -17.14 -0.81 -10.00
C ASN A 19 -17.07 -0.05 -8.68
N TRP A 20 -16.07 -0.31 -7.82
CA TRP A 20 -15.90 0.41 -6.57
C TRP A 20 -15.43 1.85 -6.76
N GLU A 21 -14.86 2.19 -7.91
CA GLU A 21 -14.47 3.59 -8.25
C GLU A 21 -15.69 4.52 -8.22
N GLU A 22 -16.85 4.01 -8.66
CA GLU A 22 -18.10 4.77 -8.68
C GLU A 22 -18.96 4.47 -7.45
N THR A 23 -19.01 3.20 -7.02
CA THR A 23 -19.97 2.77 -5.98
C THR A 23 -19.44 2.87 -4.56
N LYS A 24 -18.12 2.89 -4.36
CA LYS A 24 -17.46 2.89 -3.04
C LYS A 24 -16.15 3.70 -3.04
N PRO A 25 -16.19 4.99 -3.40
CA PRO A 25 -14.97 5.81 -3.49
C PRO A 25 -14.22 5.92 -2.15
N GLU A 26 -14.94 6.01 -1.03
CA GLU A 26 -14.32 6.07 0.31
C GLU A 26 -13.62 4.76 0.69
N LEU A 27 -14.13 3.60 0.26
CA LEU A 27 -13.46 2.32 0.49
C LEU A 27 -12.13 2.27 -0.25
N LEU A 28 -12.11 2.70 -1.52
CA LEU A 28 -10.86 2.77 -2.30
C LEU A 28 -9.85 3.73 -1.67
N LYS A 29 -10.32 4.88 -1.18
CA LYS A 29 -9.46 5.84 -0.47
C LYS A 29 -8.80 5.20 0.75
N LEU A 30 -9.56 4.49 1.57
CA LEU A 30 -9.02 3.77 2.75
C LEU A 30 -8.00 2.70 2.35
N ILE A 31 -8.28 1.94 1.30
CA ILE A 31 -7.34 0.94 0.77
C ILE A 31 -6.03 1.61 0.36
N TYR A 32 -6.08 2.68 -0.43
CA TYR A 32 -4.88 3.40 -0.86
C TYR A 32 -4.10 4.02 0.31
N LEU A 33 -4.79 4.59 1.30
CA LEU A 33 -4.15 5.12 2.51
C LEU A 33 -3.41 4.04 3.30
N GLY A 34 -4.01 2.85 3.45
CA GLY A 34 -3.35 1.72 4.11
C GLY A 34 -2.08 1.29 3.36
N LEU A 35 -2.15 1.20 2.03
CA LEU A 35 -1.02 0.82 1.18
C LEU A 35 0.14 1.81 1.27
N ALA A 36 -0.15 3.11 1.21
CA ALA A 36 0.86 4.16 1.38
C ALA A 36 1.49 4.12 2.78
N THR A 37 0.67 3.84 3.80
CA THR A 37 1.15 3.71 5.18
C THR A 37 2.12 2.54 5.32
N GLU A 38 1.82 1.38 4.73
CA GLU A 38 2.74 0.24 4.74
C GLU A 38 4.09 0.54 4.05
N GLU A 39 4.06 1.30 2.95
CA GLU A 39 5.28 1.74 2.24
C GLU A 39 6.12 2.66 3.14
N HIS A 40 5.49 3.65 3.78
CA HIS A 40 6.17 4.53 4.73
C HIS A 40 6.77 3.78 5.92
N ILE A 41 6.10 2.74 6.44
CA ILE A 41 6.64 1.89 7.50
C ILE A 41 7.92 1.21 7.01
N LYS A 42 7.90 0.59 5.83
CA LYS A 42 9.07 -0.09 5.25
C LYS A 42 10.24 0.85 5.04
N ASP A 43 9.99 2.02 4.47
CA ASP A 43 11.02 3.05 4.25
C ASP A 43 11.65 3.50 5.58
N THR A 44 10.80 3.70 6.59
CA THR A 44 11.25 4.09 7.94
C THR A 44 12.09 2.99 8.57
N GLU A 45 11.68 1.73 8.46
CA GLU A 45 12.48 0.59 8.95
C GLU A 45 13.84 0.49 8.25
N GLU A 46 13.88 0.69 6.93
CA GLU A 46 15.14 0.70 6.18
C GLU A 46 16.04 1.87 6.61
N TYR A 47 15.46 3.05 6.80
CA TYR A 47 16.18 4.21 7.29
C TYR A 47 16.76 3.98 8.70
N LEU A 48 15.98 3.42 9.62
CA LEU A 48 16.45 3.05 10.95
C LEU A 48 17.58 2.01 10.90
N LYS A 49 17.50 1.02 10.00
CA LYS A 49 18.59 0.05 9.77
C LYS A 49 19.87 0.72 9.27
N LYS A 50 19.76 1.75 8.41
CA LYS A 50 20.92 2.54 7.96
C LYS A 50 21.56 3.31 9.12
N ILE A 51 20.76 3.97 9.96
CA ILE A 51 21.27 4.69 11.14
C ILE A 51 22.01 3.75 12.09
N LYS A 52 21.43 2.59 12.41
CA LYS A 52 22.06 1.61 13.32
C LYS A 52 23.42 1.16 12.80
N ARG A 53 23.51 0.79 11.52
CA ARG A 53 24.80 0.41 10.89
C ARG A 53 25.86 1.50 11.01
N ASN A 54 25.48 2.77 10.83
CA ASN A 54 26.41 3.90 10.91
C ASN A 54 26.82 4.28 12.34
N THR A 55 26.07 3.85 13.36
CA THR A 55 26.36 4.16 14.78
C THR A 55 27.04 3.00 15.50
N GLU A 56 26.98 1.79 14.94
CA GLU A 56 27.69 0.59 15.41
C GLU A 56 29.06 0.38 14.72
N SER A 57 29.43 1.26 13.76
CA SER A 57 30.74 1.30 13.09
C SER A 57 31.68 2.32 13.73
#